data_AF-A0A9D6HGF7-F1
#
_entry.id   AF-A0A9D6HGF7-F1
#
_cell.length_a   1.000
_cell.length_b   1.000
_cell.length_c   1.000
_cell.angle_alpha   90.00
_cell.angle_beta   90.00
_cell.angle_gamma   90.00
#
_symmetry.space_group_name_H-M   'P 1'
#
loop_
_entity.id
_entity.type
_entity.pdbx_description
1 polymer ?
#
loop_
_entity_poly.entity_id
_entity_poly.type
_entity_poly.pdbx_seq_one_letter_code
_entity_poly.pdbx_strand_id
1 'polypeptide(L)'
;MSEKLKQLREQIDRLDDELLTLVNRRAALAQQIGHLKPDGVVLRPEREAQVLQRLQGNNHGPLSNDAVAQLFTEVMSQCRALEAPLTVAYLGPEGTFTEVAALKRFGSAIQKLPCATIDDVFHAAESGAAHYGVIPVENSTEGAVGRTLDLLMH
;
A
#
# COMPACT_ATOMS: atom_id res chain seq x y z
N MET A 1 22.86 5.93 -33.56
CA MET A 1 22.03 5.26 -32.53
C MET A 1 21.75 3.85 -33.03
N SER A 2 22.02 2.80 -32.26
CA SER A 2 21.98 1.41 -32.75
C SER A 2 20.56 0.97 -33.12
N GLU A 3 20.36 0.38 -34.31
CA GLU A 3 19.08 -0.19 -34.76
C GLU A 3 18.50 -1.19 -33.75
N LYS A 4 19.38 -1.96 -33.09
CA LYS A 4 19.03 -2.91 -32.03
C LYS A 4 18.40 -2.23 -30.81
N LEU A 5 18.83 -1.01 -30.48
CA LEU A 5 18.25 -0.24 -29.37
C LEU A 5 16.82 0.18 -29.72
N LYS A 6 16.57 0.59 -30.96
CA LYS A 6 15.24 0.99 -31.43
C LYS A 6 14.27 -0.18 -31.37
N GLN A 7 14.68 -1.35 -31.87
CA GLN A 7 13.88 -2.57 -31.84
C GLN A 7 13.52 -3.02 -30.42
N LEU A 8 14.44 -2.87 -29.45
CA LEU A 8 14.16 -3.19 -28.05
C LEU A 8 13.14 -2.23 -27.42
N ARG A 9 13.22 -0.93 -27.74
CA ARG A 9 12.24 0.05 -27.27
C ARG A 9 10.84 -0.22 -27.81
N GLU A 10 10.72 -0.51 -29.12
CA GLU A 10 9.44 -0.89 -29.72
C GLU A 10 8.86 -2.19 -29.15
N GLN A 11 9.68 -3.08 -28.58
CA GLN A 11 9.21 -4.25 -27.84
C GLN A 11 8.72 -3.87 -26.45
N ILE A 12 9.44 -2.98 -25.75
CA ILE A 12 9.02 -2.46 -24.44
C ILE A 12 7.69 -1.71 -24.57
N ASP A 13 7.55 -0.82 -25.55
CA ASP A 13 6.33 -0.03 -25.74
C ASP A 13 5.09 -0.94 -25.92
N ARG A 14 5.23 -2.01 -26.72
CA ARG A 14 4.16 -3.01 -26.89
C ARG A 14 3.85 -3.77 -25.60
N LEU A 15 4.87 -4.14 -24.82
CA LEU A 15 4.68 -4.78 -23.53
C LEU A 15 4.01 -3.83 -22.53
N ASP A 16 4.33 -2.55 -22.55
CA ASP A 16 3.73 -1.53 -21.70
C ASP A 16 2.25 -1.34 -22.01
N ASP A 17 1.86 -1.36 -23.29
CA ASP A 17 0.45 -1.34 -23.71
C ASP A 17 -0.33 -2.58 -23.21
N GLU A 18 0.30 -3.76 -23.26
CA GLU A 18 -0.27 -4.99 -22.71
C GLU A 18 -0.40 -4.92 -21.19
N LEU A 19 0.62 -4.42 -20.49
CA LEU A 19 0.60 -4.22 -19.04
C LEU A 19 -0.52 -3.25 -18.63
N LEU A 20 -0.68 -2.12 -19.34
CA LEU A 20 -1.74 -1.16 -19.10
C LEU A 20 -3.12 -1.82 -19.24
N THR A 21 -3.30 -2.62 -20.30
CA THR A 21 -4.54 -3.38 -20.53
C THR A 21 -4.82 -4.35 -19.38
N LEU A 22 -3.81 -5.09 -18.93
CA LEU A 22 -3.93 -6.05 -17.84
C LEU A 22 -4.25 -5.38 -16.49
N VAL A 23 -3.58 -4.26 -16.20
CA VAL A 23 -3.81 -3.48 -14.96
C VAL A 23 -5.22 -2.89 -14.95
N ASN A 24 -5.69 -2.32 -16.05
CA ASN A 24 -7.06 -1.79 -16.15
C ASN A 24 -8.11 -2.90 -16.01
N ARG A 25 -7.88 -4.07 -16.62
CA ARG A 25 -8.77 -5.22 -16.44
C ARG A 25 -8.80 -5.70 -14.99
N ARG A 26 -7.65 -5.71 -14.32
CA ARG A 26 -7.57 -6.02 -12.88
C ARG A 26 -8.34 -5.02 -12.04
N ALA A 27 -8.22 -3.73 -12.33
CA ALA A 27 -8.94 -2.66 -11.64
C ALA A 27 -10.46 -2.81 -11.79
N ALA A 28 -10.94 -3.11 -13.00
CA ALA A 28 -12.36 -3.37 -13.24
C ALA A 28 -12.89 -4.58 -12.44
N LEU A 29 -12.10 -5.65 -12.33
CA LEU A 29 -12.45 -6.82 -11.51
C LEU A 29 -12.46 -6.48 -10.01
N ALA A 30 -11.51 -5.68 -9.52
CA ALA A 30 -11.50 -5.20 -8.15
C ALA A 30 -12.79 -4.42 -7.85
N GLN A 31 -13.15 -3.45 -8.70
CA GLN A 31 -14.39 -2.70 -8.57
C GLN A 31 -15.63 -3.60 -8.54
N GLN A 32 -15.73 -4.59 -9.44
CA GLN A 32 -16.85 -5.54 -9.43
C GLN A 32 -16.93 -6.32 -8.11
N ILE A 33 -15.78 -6.74 -7.56
CA ILE A 33 -15.72 -7.38 -6.24
C ILE A 33 -16.14 -6.41 -5.13
N GLY A 34 -15.76 -5.12 -5.22
CA GLY A 34 -16.17 -4.07 -4.31
C GLY A 34 -17.70 -3.90 -4.26
N HIS A 35 -18.36 -3.83 -5.41
CA HIS A 35 -19.83 -3.69 -5.49
C HIS A 35 -20.61 -4.86 -4.90
N LEU A 36 -20.03 -6.05 -4.84
CA LEU A 36 -20.67 -7.25 -4.29
C LEU A 36 -20.54 -7.35 -2.77
N LYS A 37 -19.76 -6.48 -2.13
CA LYS A 37 -19.50 -6.55 -0.68
C LYS A 37 -20.41 -5.56 0.08
N PRO A 38 -21.28 -6.05 0.98
CA PRO A 38 -22.19 -5.20 1.74
C PRO A 38 -21.49 -4.36 2.83
N ASP A 39 -20.30 -4.75 3.29
CA ASP A 39 -19.72 -4.23 4.53
C ASP A 39 -18.78 -3.01 4.36
N GLY A 40 -18.58 -2.51 3.13
CA GLY A 40 -17.73 -1.33 2.87
C GLY A 40 -16.23 -1.50 3.20
N VAL A 41 -15.78 -2.67 3.68
CA VAL A 41 -14.38 -2.93 4.02
C VAL A 41 -13.55 -3.13 2.74
N VAL A 42 -12.84 -2.07 2.34
CA VAL A 42 -12.01 -2.03 1.12
C VAL A 42 -10.65 -2.72 1.31
N LEU A 43 -10.04 -2.61 2.50
CA LEU A 43 -8.75 -3.26 2.78
C LEU A 43 -8.93 -4.63 3.44
N ARG A 44 -8.33 -5.67 2.83
CA ARG A 44 -8.30 -7.04 3.36
C ARG A 44 -6.84 -7.51 3.45
N PRO A 45 -6.13 -7.20 4.56
CA PRO A 45 -4.70 -7.48 4.73
C PRO A 45 -4.29 -8.93 4.41
N GLU A 46 -5.07 -9.90 4.86
CA GLU A 46 -4.84 -11.33 4.63
C GLU A 46 -4.87 -11.68 3.14
N ARG A 47 -5.83 -11.10 2.41
CA ARG A 47 -5.97 -11.36 0.97
C ARG A 47 -4.80 -10.78 0.18
N GLU A 48 -4.35 -9.58 0.53
CA GLU A 48 -3.18 -8.97 -0.08
C GLU A 48 -1.92 -9.79 0.18
N ALA A 49 -1.72 -10.23 1.43
CA ALA A 49 -0.59 -11.10 1.80
C ALA A 49 -0.57 -12.40 0.98
N GLN A 50 -1.73 -13.07 0.82
CA GLN A 50 -1.84 -14.27 -0.02
C GLN A 50 -1.49 -13.99 -1.49
N VAL A 51 -1.94 -12.85 -2.03
CA VAL A 51 -1.61 -12.46 -3.41
C VAL A 51 -0.11 -12.24 -3.57
N LEU A 52 0.52 -11.50 -2.65
CA LEU A 52 1.96 -11.24 -2.69
C LEU A 52 2.78 -12.52 -2.55
N GLN A 53 2.45 -13.38 -1.59
CA GLN A 53 3.13 -14.67 -1.41
C GLN A 53 3.04 -15.55 -2.67
N ARG A 54 1.84 -15.63 -3.29
CA ARG A 54 1.66 -16.38 -4.54
C ARG A 54 2.49 -15.79 -5.69
N LEU A 55 2.56 -14.46 -5.80
CA LEU A 55 3.33 -13.79 -6.86
C LEU A 55 4.83 -13.99 -6.66
N GLN A 56 5.32 -13.88 -5.43
CA GLN A 56 6.73 -14.14 -5.08
C GLN A 56 7.09 -15.62 -5.32
N GLY A 57 6.20 -16.56 -4.99
CA GLY A 57 6.40 -17.98 -5.26
C GLY A 57 6.48 -18.33 -6.75
N ASN A 58 5.82 -17.52 -7.60
CA ASN A 58 5.81 -17.68 -9.06
C ASN A 58 6.80 -16.75 -9.78
N ASN A 59 7.66 -16.02 -9.04
CA ASN A 59 8.60 -15.08 -9.62
C ASN A 59 9.83 -15.81 -10.18
N HIS A 60 9.86 -16.00 -11.49
CA HIS A 60 11.02 -16.54 -12.23
C HIS A 60 11.74 -15.46 -13.05
N GLY A 61 11.38 -14.20 -12.84
CA GLY A 61 11.92 -13.05 -13.57
C GLY A 61 13.17 -12.45 -12.94
N PRO A 62 13.75 -11.42 -13.58
CA PRO A 62 14.93 -10.73 -13.07
C PRO A 62 14.64 -9.78 -11.89
N LEU A 63 13.38 -9.54 -11.54
CA LEU A 63 12.99 -8.69 -10.43
C LEU A 63 13.13 -9.42 -9.09
N SER A 64 13.59 -8.72 -8.06
CA SER A 64 13.59 -9.27 -6.70
C SER A 64 12.15 -9.44 -6.17
N ASN A 65 11.97 -10.35 -5.21
CA ASN A 65 10.67 -10.54 -4.55
C ASN A 65 10.18 -9.27 -3.83
N ASP A 66 11.10 -8.43 -3.37
CA ASP A 66 10.78 -7.14 -2.76
C ASP A 66 10.26 -6.14 -3.79
N ALA A 67 10.89 -6.08 -4.97
CA ALA A 67 10.43 -5.24 -6.07
C ALA A 67 9.04 -5.67 -6.58
N VAL A 68 8.81 -6.99 -6.69
CA VAL A 68 7.48 -7.54 -7.01
C VAL A 68 6.47 -7.13 -5.94
N ALA A 69 6.81 -7.28 -4.66
CA ALA A 69 5.90 -6.89 -3.58
C ALA A 69 5.54 -5.40 -3.63
N GLN A 70 6.52 -4.52 -3.85
CA GLN A 70 6.29 -3.09 -3.97
C GLN A 70 5.39 -2.75 -5.16
N LEU A 71 5.69 -3.28 -6.35
CA LEU A 71 4.92 -3.04 -7.56
C LEU A 71 3.46 -3.46 -7.40
N PHE A 72 3.23 -4.69 -6.92
CA PHE A 72 1.87 -5.20 -6.77
C PHE A 72 1.11 -4.58 -5.59
N THR A 73 1.81 -4.11 -4.55
CA THR A 73 1.19 -3.31 -3.48
C THR A 73 0.68 -1.99 -4.03
N GLU A 74 1.44 -1.35 -4.93
CA GLU A 74 1.00 -0.11 -5.59
C GLU A 74 -0.20 -0.37 -6.51
N VAL A 75 -0.15 -1.42 -7.33
CA VAL A 75 -1.30 -1.82 -8.18
C VAL A 75 -2.54 -2.13 -7.33
N MET A 76 -2.38 -2.79 -6.19
CA MET A 76 -3.47 -3.03 -5.22
C MET A 76 -4.00 -1.71 -4.65
N SER A 77 -3.11 -0.81 -4.26
CA SER A 77 -3.45 0.51 -3.69
C SER A 77 -4.29 1.34 -4.65
N GLN A 78 -3.86 1.46 -5.91
CA GLN A 78 -4.59 2.20 -6.94
C GLN A 78 -5.97 1.59 -7.21
N CYS A 79 -6.08 0.26 -7.25
CA CYS A 79 -7.37 -0.39 -7.44
C CYS A 79 -8.33 -0.12 -6.27
N ARG A 80 -7.85 -0.15 -5.03
CA ARG A 80 -8.67 0.15 -3.84
C ARG A 80 -9.13 1.61 -3.82
N ALA A 81 -8.27 2.55 -4.22
CA ALA A 81 -8.60 3.96 -4.26
C ALA A 81 -9.75 4.29 -5.25
N LEU A 82 -9.96 3.45 -6.26
CA LEU A 82 -11.12 3.55 -7.15
C LEU A 82 -12.45 3.15 -6.50
N GLU A 83 -12.42 2.38 -5.40
CA GLU A 83 -13.61 1.97 -4.65
C GLU A 83 -13.92 2.98 -3.54
N ALA A 84 -12.95 3.25 -2.66
CA ALA A 84 -13.05 4.30 -1.66
C ALA A 84 -11.64 4.77 -1.24
N PRO A 85 -11.47 6.08 -0.94
CA PRO A 85 -10.21 6.58 -0.42
C PRO A 85 -9.92 5.99 0.97
N LEU A 86 -8.72 5.44 1.15
CA LEU A 86 -8.28 4.90 2.42
C LEU A 86 -7.47 5.95 3.19
N THR A 87 -8.08 6.54 4.21
CA THR A 87 -7.39 7.45 5.15
C THR A 87 -6.53 6.69 6.15
N VAL A 88 -5.25 7.05 6.24
CA VAL A 88 -4.28 6.48 7.18
C VAL A 88 -3.64 7.60 8.00
N ALA A 89 -3.84 7.55 9.31
CA ALA A 89 -3.17 8.41 10.26
C ALA A 89 -1.76 7.92 10.55
N TYR A 90 -0.80 8.82 10.69
CA TYR A 90 0.58 8.47 11.07
C TYR A 90 1.20 9.57 11.93
N LEU A 91 2.22 9.18 12.72
CA LEU A 91 3.00 10.14 13.49
C LEU A 91 3.80 11.04 12.55
N GLY A 92 3.42 12.31 12.45
CA GLY A 92 4.03 13.32 11.61
C GLY A 92 5.29 13.94 12.22
N PRO A 93 5.87 14.98 11.58
CA PRO A 93 5.40 15.65 10.35
C PRO A 93 5.61 14.80 9.08
N GLU A 94 5.36 15.35 7.89
CA GLU A 94 5.75 14.69 6.63
C GLU A 94 7.26 14.39 6.58
N GLY A 95 7.62 13.27 5.96
CA GLY A 95 8.98 12.75 5.86
C GLY A 95 9.39 11.80 6.99
N THR A 96 8.49 11.43 7.91
CA THR A 96 8.81 10.51 9.01
C THR A 96 8.86 9.04 8.59
N PHE A 97 9.53 8.22 9.40
CA PHE A 97 9.58 6.76 9.20
C PHE A 97 8.19 6.11 9.21
N THR A 98 7.26 6.67 9.96
CA THR A 98 5.85 6.24 10.04
C THR A 98 5.09 6.57 8.75
N GLU A 99 5.36 7.71 8.10
CA GLU A 99 4.84 7.97 6.76
C GLU A 99 5.37 6.94 5.75
N VAL A 100 6.69 6.70 5.76
CA VAL A 100 7.32 5.72 4.86
C VAL A 100 6.76 4.31 5.11
N ALA A 101 6.53 3.94 6.37
CA ALA A 101 5.90 2.68 6.73
C ALA A 101 4.45 2.59 6.23
N ALA A 102 3.68 3.69 6.36
CA ALA A 102 2.32 3.76 5.84
C ALA A 102 2.30 3.56 4.31
N LEU A 103 3.15 4.27 3.58
CA LEU A 103 3.26 4.14 2.12
C LEU A 103 3.71 2.74 1.69
N LYS A 104 4.66 2.13 2.40
CA LYS A 104 5.09 0.74 2.10
C LYS A 104 3.98 -0.28 2.34
N ARG A 105 3.17 -0.07 3.38
CA ARG A 105 2.12 -1.04 3.76
C ARG A 105 0.87 -0.90 2.90
N PHE A 106 0.42 0.32 2.67
CA PHE A 106 -0.87 0.62 2.04
C PHE A 106 -0.73 1.11 0.59
N GLY A 107 0.48 1.40 0.11
CA GLY A 107 0.74 2.01 -1.20
C GLY A 107 0.45 3.51 -1.22
N SER A 108 0.68 4.15 -2.37
CA SER A 108 0.68 5.62 -2.46
C SER A 108 -0.70 6.26 -2.57
N ALA A 109 -1.76 5.50 -2.90
CA ALA A 109 -3.10 6.03 -3.15
C ALA A 109 -3.92 6.33 -1.87
N ILE A 110 -3.29 6.29 -0.70
CA ILE A 110 -3.93 6.58 0.59
C ILE A 110 -4.11 8.08 0.81
N GLN A 111 -5.15 8.45 1.56
CA GLN A 111 -5.25 9.77 2.14
C GLN A 111 -4.40 9.83 3.41
N LYS A 112 -3.37 10.68 3.39
CA LYS A 112 -2.41 10.85 4.47
C LYS A 112 -2.98 11.80 5.53
N LEU A 113 -3.02 11.36 6.79
CA LEU A 113 -3.41 12.19 7.93
C LEU A 113 -2.24 12.31 8.93
N PRO A 114 -1.36 13.33 8.79
CA PRO A 114 -0.27 13.53 9.73
C PRO A 114 -0.80 13.98 11.10
N CYS A 115 -0.33 13.33 12.16
CA CYS A 115 -0.72 13.59 13.54
C CYS A 115 0.50 14.05 14.36
N ALA A 116 0.32 14.96 15.31
CA ALA A 116 1.43 15.50 16.09
C ALA A 116 1.92 14.53 17.17
N THR A 117 1.01 13.73 17.72
CA THR A 117 1.29 12.78 18.80
C THR A 117 0.78 11.38 18.47
N ILE A 118 1.25 10.38 19.23
CA ILE A 118 0.78 8.99 19.11
C ILE A 118 -0.70 8.92 19.53
N ASP A 119 -1.09 9.63 20.58
CA ASP A 119 -2.48 9.75 21.04
C ASP A 119 -3.41 10.27 19.96
N ASP A 120 -2.98 11.28 19.18
CA ASP A 120 -3.76 11.80 18.06
C ASP A 120 -3.99 10.73 16.97
N VAL A 121 -3.01 9.85 16.74
CA VAL A 121 -3.15 8.74 15.77
C VAL A 121 -4.18 7.72 16.27
N PHE A 122 -4.14 7.36 17.56
CA PHE A 122 -5.15 6.48 18.16
C PHE A 122 -6.53 7.11 18.11
N HIS A 123 -6.65 8.37 18.53
CA HIS A 123 -7.92 9.08 18.51
C HIS A 123 -8.49 9.20 17.09
N ALA A 124 -7.65 9.45 16.08
CA ALA A 124 -8.07 9.49 14.69
C ALA A 124 -8.62 8.13 14.22
N ALA A 125 -7.99 7.02 14.63
CA ALA A 125 -8.47 5.67 14.31
C ALA A 125 -9.77 5.31 15.05
N GLU A 126 -9.87 5.62 16.35
CA GLU A 126 -11.03 5.30 17.19
C GLU A 126 -12.26 6.13 16.83
N SER A 127 -12.08 7.41 16.52
CA SER A 127 -13.16 8.32 16.11
C SER A 127 -13.67 8.06 14.68
N GLY A 128 -12.98 7.22 13.92
CA GLY A 128 -13.27 6.97 12.50
C GLY A 128 -12.79 8.08 11.55
N ALA A 129 -12.03 9.07 12.03
CA ALA A 129 -11.39 10.07 11.18
C ALA A 129 -10.32 9.47 10.26
N ALA A 130 -9.69 8.37 10.68
CA ALA A 130 -8.83 7.53 9.86
C ALA A 130 -9.29 6.07 9.95
N HIS A 131 -9.08 5.31 8.86
CA HIS A 131 -9.38 3.88 8.84
C HIS A 131 -8.28 3.06 9.53
N TYR A 132 -7.04 3.55 9.49
CA TYR A 132 -5.88 2.91 10.09
C TYR A 132 -4.94 3.94 10.69
N GLY A 133 -4.24 3.56 11.77
CA GLY A 133 -3.14 4.32 12.37
C GLY A 133 -1.80 3.62 12.18
N VAL A 134 -0.74 4.39 11.91
CA VAL A 134 0.64 3.91 11.83
C VAL A 134 1.49 4.63 12.87
N ILE A 135 1.94 3.85 13.85
CA ILE A 135 2.68 4.33 15.01
C ILE A 135 4.01 3.57 15.14
N PRO A 136 5.06 4.19 15.71
CA PRO A 136 6.31 3.50 15.97
C PRO A 136 6.14 2.60 17.20
N VAL A 137 6.52 1.33 17.10
CA VAL A 137 6.62 0.42 18.24
C VAL A 137 7.98 0.49 18.92
N GLU A 138 9.02 0.82 18.15
CA GLU A 138 10.39 1.02 18.61
C GLU A 138 11.02 2.22 17.89
N ASN A 139 11.92 2.93 18.57
CA ASN A 139 12.75 3.99 17.98
C ASN A 139 14.23 3.74 18.29
N SER A 140 15.13 4.41 17.56
CA SER A 140 16.57 4.22 17.69
C SER A 140 17.19 4.83 18.96
N THR A 141 16.42 5.59 19.73
CA THR A 141 16.93 6.40 20.85
C THR A 141 16.56 5.80 22.21
N GLU A 142 15.34 5.30 22.35
CA GLU A 142 14.72 4.83 23.59
C GLU A 142 14.35 3.34 23.52
N GLY A 143 14.49 2.69 22.35
CA GLY A 143 14.05 1.31 22.17
C GLY A 143 12.54 1.24 22.03
N ALA A 144 11.85 0.43 22.83
CA ALA A 144 10.39 0.31 22.81
C ALA A 144 9.72 1.64 23.16
N VAL A 145 8.78 2.08 22.32
CA VAL A 145 8.02 3.31 22.56
C VAL A 145 6.95 3.01 23.61
N GLY A 146 7.25 3.31 24.88
CA GLY A 146 6.38 3.00 26.01
C GLY A 146 4.94 3.48 25.82
N ARG A 147 4.76 4.70 25.30
CA ARG A 147 3.43 5.26 25.00
C ARG A 147 2.62 4.44 23.99
N THR A 148 3.27 3.83 22.99
CA THR A 148 2.60 2.94 22.03
C THR A 148 2.11 1.67 22.73
N LEU A 149 2.92 1.09 23.61
CA LEU A 149 2.56 -0.11 24.35
C LEU A 149 1.42 0.15 25.34
N ASP A 150 1.47 1.28 26.04
CA ASP A 150 0.43 1.70 26.98
C ASP A 150 -0.93 1.83 26.29
N LEU A 151 -0.97 2.45 25.11
CA LEU A 151 -2.20 2.65 24.34
C LEU A 151 -2.72 1.37 23.67
N LEU A 152 -1.88 0.35 23.46
CA LEU A 152 -2.31 -0.96 22.95
C LEU A 152 -2.87 -1.88 24.05
N MET A 153 -2.58 -1.59 25.32
CA MET A 153 -3.06 -2.37 26.48
C MET A 153 -4.39 -1.87 27.05
N HIS A 154 -4.91 -0.77 26.51
CA HIS A 154 -6.21 -0.19 26.85
C HIS A 154 -7.24 -0.47 25.76
#